data_AF-A0A9E6F0E1-F1
#
_entry.id   AF-A0A9E6F0E1-F1
#
_cell.length_a   1.000
_cell.length_b   1.000
_cell.length_c   1.000
_cell.angle_alpha   90.00
_cell.angle_beta   90.00
_cell.angle_gamma   90.00
#
_symmetry.space_group_name_H-M   'P 1'
#
loop_
_entity.id
_entity.type
_entity.pdbx_description
1 polymer ?
#
loop_
_entity_poly.entity_id
_entity_poly.type
_entity_poly.pdbx_seq_one_letter_code
_entity_poly.pdbx_strand_id
1 'polypeptide(L)'
;VFEKRDDEEKYQAARDLIEEKNCPTIIYVSRTRKAYQLAERLTKDGFNARPYHGKMDKKEKSENQDAFIRGEATIMVATSAFGMGVDKKDVGMVIHYEISDSLENYIQEAGRAGRDEKIVADCFVLFNEEDLSKHFILLNQTKLSIKEVQQIWKAIKEITKFRSTVSNSALEIARKAGWDDSVAEIETRVTTAIAALEDAGYLKRGQNIPRVFANSILSKNVKEAADKINVSERFGENQKENAVRIIKKLFSSKSKVQENEEEPESRIDYISDHLGIEKGEFINIVNLLREENILADAKDLTAFIKKGENKNRSLNITEAFRKIENFLLSEVEEEIKIYHIKELNEKAESNDCKDVTISKIKTIINFWAIKSWIKRQYSEISKNHLTILCLYPKEVLKEKLQKRHELAIFVVEYLYKKSTLSCAADDTGKSEALVEFSVQELKSAYEKNASLFKSNTSIDDIEEALFYLSRIDAIKIEGGFLVLYNRLTIERIEQDNKKRYTKEDYQKLNQFYESKVQQIH
;
A
#
# COMPACT_ATOMS: atom_id res chain seq x y z
N VAL A 1 10.44 -34.24 8.37
CA VAL A 1 9.26 -33.82 9.18
C VAL A 1 9.40 -34.49 10.53
N PHE A 2 9.28 -33.73 11.62
CA PHE A 2 9.32 -34.25 12.98
C PHE A 2 7.94 -34.09 13.60
N GLU A 3 7.30 -35.19 13.94
CA GLU A 3 6.05 -35.17 14.71
C GLU A 3 6.35 -34.84 16.17
N LYS A 4 5.58 -33.92 16.75
CA LYS A 4 5.73 -33.43 18.12
C LYS A 4 4.36 -33.35 18.78
N ARG A 5 4.26 -33.83 20.01
CA ARG A 5 2.98 -33.99 20.71
C ARG A 5 2.40 -32.68 21.19
N ASP A 6 3.26 -31.75 21.58
CA ASP A 6 2.85 -30.46 22.12
C ASP A 6 3.80 -29.33 21.69
N ASP A 7 3.42 -28.11 22.05
CA ASP A 7 4.19 -26.90 21.76
C ASP A 7 5.55 -26.85 22.47
N GLU A 8 5.73 -27.58 23.57
CA GLU A 8 7.00 -27.63 24.33
C GLU A 8 8.01 -28.55 23.66
N GLU A 9 7.58 -29.72 23.20
CA GLU A 9 8.41 -30.63 22.39
C GLU A 9 8.85 -29.97 21.08
N LYS A 10 7.98 -29.16 20.46
CA LYS A 10 8.36 -28.35 19.30
C LYS A 10 9.40 -27.30 19.64
N TYR A 11 9.21 -26.60 20.75
CA TYR A 11 10.16 -25.59 21.20
C TYR A 11 11.54 -26.20 21.43
N GLN A 12 11.59 -27.32 22.17
CA GLN A 12 12.85 -28.02 22.44
C GLN A 12 13.51 -28.49 21.14
N ALA A 13 12.75 -29.08 20.22
CA ALA A 13 13.28 -29.52 18.92
C ALA A 13 13.81 -28.34 18.09
N ALA A 14 13.10 -27.21 18.04
CA ALA A 14 13.57 -26.02 17.34
C ALA A 14 14.88 -25.52 17.96
N ARG A 15 14.96 -25.47 19.29
CA ARG A 15 16.15 -25.05 20.02
C ARG A 15 17.34 -25.98 19.76
N ASP A 16 17.15 -27.29 19.84
CA ASP A 16 18.22 -28.27 19.60
C ASP A 16 18.78 -28.13 18.17
N LEU A 17 17.90 -27.94 17.18
CA LEU A 17 18.30 -27.71 15.78
C LEU A 17 19.10 -26.41 15.61
N ILE A 18 18.71 -25.35 16.31
CA ILE A 18 19.41 -24.06 16.28
C ILE A 18 20.80 -24.18 16.92
N GLU A 19 20.93 -24.87 18.06
CA GLU A 19 22.22 -25.11 18.73
C GLU A 19 23.15 -25.97 17.87
N GLU A 20 22.63 -27.02 17.23
CA GLU A 20 23.42 -27.94 16.40
C GLU A 20 23.98 -27.28 15.13
N LYS A 21 23.13 -26.52 14.42
CA LYS A 21 23.48 -25.96 13.10
C LYS A 21 24.22 -24.62 13.20
N ASN A 22 23.97 -23.83 14.24
CA ASN A 22 24.54 -22.50 14.46
C ASN A 22 24.68 -21.65 13.18
N CYS A 23 23.59 -21.51 12.43
CA CYS A 23 23.55 -20.79 11.15
C CYS A 23 22.34 -19.84 11.09
N PRO A 24 22.35 -18.86 10.17
CA PRO A 24 21.20 -17.97 9.99
C PRO A 24 19.94 -18.76 9.67
N THR A 25 18.92 -18.59 10.52
CA THR A 25 17.72 -19.43 10.54
C THR A 25 16.46 -18.60 10.38
N ILE A 26 15.53 -19.06 9.56
CA ILE A 26 14.17 -18.49 9.48
C ILE A 26 13.20 -19.51 10.11
N ILE A 27 12.37 -19.05 11.03
CA ILE A 27 11.34 -19.87 11.69
C ILE A 27 9.97 -19.36 11.26
N TYR A 28 9.19 -20.19 10.57
CA TYR A 28 7.84 -19.86 10.13
C TYR A 28 6.77 -20.29 11.14
N VAL A 29 5.87 -19.35 11.44
CA VAL A 29 4.69 -19.53 12.30
C VAL A 29 3.44 -18.96 11.61
N SER A 30 2.25 -19.46 11.95
CA SER A 30 1.00 -19.05 11.30
C SER A 30 0.42 -17.76 11.88
N ARG A 31 0.71 -17.41 13.14
CA ARG A 31 0.11 -16.26 13.85
C ARG A 31 1.12 -15.20 14.29
N THR A 32 0.74 -13.94 14.16
CA THR A 32 1.55 -12.77 14.56
C THR A 32 1.95 -12.82 16.05
N ARG A 33 1.01 -13.18 16.93
CA ARG A 33 1.28 -13.32 18.38
C ARG A 33 2.33 -14.39 18.68
N LYS A 34 2.29 -15.52 17.96
CA LYS A 34 3.24 -16.62 18.14
C LYS A 34 4.65 -16.20 17.72
N ALA A 35 4.79 -15.39 16.68
CA ALA A 35 6.07 -14.86 16.24
C ALA A 35 6.77 -14.05 17.34
N TYR A 36 6.05 -13.15 18.01
CA TYR A 36 6.58 -12.41 19.16
C TYR A 36 6.93 -13.33 20.33
N GLN A 37 6.01 -14.19 20.75
CA GLN A 37 6.21 -15.08 21.91
C GLN A 37 7.42 -16.00 21.71
N LEU A 38 7.57 -16.57 20.52
CA LEU A 38 8.66 -17.49 20.21
C LEU A 38 10.00 -16.75 20.10
N ALA A 39 10.03 -15.57 19.46
CA ALA A 39 11.23 -14.75 19.40
C ALA A 39 11.68 -14.29 20.80
N GLU A 40 10.74 -13.86 21.65
CA GLU A 40 11.03 -13.45 23.03
C GLU A 40 11.59 -14.63 23.85
N ARG A 41 11.00 -15.81 23.71
CA ARG A 41 11.46 -17.02 24.40
C ARG A 41 12.86 -17.43 23.97
N LEU A 42 13.13 -17.49 22.66
CA LEU A 42 14.47 -17.75 22.12
C LEU A 42 15.49 -16.71 22.60
N THR A 43 15.09 -15.44 22.69
CA THR A 43 15.95 -14.36 23.21
C THR A 43 16.29 -14.56 24.69
N LYS A 44 15.32 -15.01 25.51
CA LYS A 44 15.56 -15.33 26.93
C LYS A 44 16.53 -16.51 27.10
N ASP A 45 16.51 -17.44 26.17
CA ASP A 45 17.40 -18.60 26.16
C ASP A 45 18.80 -18.28 25.58
N GLY A 46 19.05 -17.02 25.19
CA GLY A 46 20.36 -16.52 24.74
C GLY A 46 20.55 -16.48 23.23
N PHE A 47 19.53 -16.82 22.43
CA PHE A 47 19.61 -16.71 20.97
C PHE A 47 19.24 -15.31 20.48
N ASN A 48 19.88 -14.87 19.41
CA ASN A 48 19.58 -13.57 18.83
C ASN A 48 18.42 -13.67 17.82
N ALA A 49 17.20 -13.68 18.37
CA ALA A 49 15.97 -13.85 17.61
C ALA A 49 15.16 -12.56 17.51
N ARG A 50 14.63 -12.27 16.32
CA ARG A 50 13.74 -11.12 16.08
C ARG A 50 12.42 -11.56 15.43
N PRO A 51 11.27 -10.97 15.80
CA PRO A 51 9.99 -11.26 15.16
C PRO A 51 9.82 -10.47 13.85
N TYR A 52 9.05 -11.03 12.90
CA TYR A 52 8.62 -10.36 11.68
C TYR A 52 7.20 -10.76 11.24
N HIS A 53 6.29 -9.80 11.20
CA HIS A 53 4.96 -10.05 10.64
C HIS A 53 4.27 -8.80 10.08
N GLY A 54 3.18 -9.01 9.34
CA GLY A 54 2.46 -7.94 8.63
C GLY A 54 1.90 -6.83 9.54
N LYS A 55 1.56 -7.13 10.79
CA LYS A 55 1.01 -6.18 11.77
C LYS A 55 2.04 -5.46 12.66
N MET A 56 3.33 -5.58 12.35
CA MET A 56 4.37 -4.83 13.10
C MET A 56 4.42 -3.40 12.61
N ASP A 57 4.84 -2.48 13.48
CA ASP A 57 5.16 -1.12 13.05
C ASP A 57 6.22 -1.15 11.95
N LYS A 58 6.09 -0.29 10.94
CA LYS A 58 6.98 -0.29 9.75
C LYS A 58 8.44 -0.07 10.14
N LYS A 59 8.70 0.77 11.13
CA LYS A 59 10.05 1.07 11.59
C LYS A 59 10.67 -0.16 12.27
N GLU A 60 9.97 -0.77 13.23
CA GLU A 60 10.42 -1.99 13.90
C GLU A 60 10.62 -3.14 12.88
N LYS A 61 9.71 -3.25 11.92
CA LYS A 61 9.78 -4.25 10.85
C LYS A 61 11.01 -4.07 9.96
N SER A 62 11.33 -2.83 9.58
CA SER A 62 12.55 -2.52 8.80
C SER A 62 13.80 -2.76 9.63
N GLU A 63 13.82 -2.32 10.89
CA GLU A 63 14.95 -2.51 11.80
C GLU A 63 15.28 -4.00 12.01
N ASN A 64 14.26 -4.84 12.28
CA ASN A 64 14.46 -6.28 12.46
C ASN A 64 14.90 -6.98 11.17
N GLN A 65 14.32 -6.58 10.02
CA GLN A 65 14.72 -7.12 8.72
C GLN A 65 16.17 -6.76 8.40
N ASP A 66 16.55 -5.51 8.58
CA ASP A 66 17.89 -5.05 8.27
C ASP A 66 18.92 -5.66 9.23
N ALA A 67 18.57 -5.83 10.51
CA ALA A 67 19.40 -6.53 11.48
C ALA A 67 19.66 -7.99 11.05
N PHE A 68 18.65 -8.70 10.56
CA PHE A 68 18.82 -10.05 10.04
C PHE A 68 19.67 -10.10 8.76
N ILE A 69 19.46 -9.15 7.84
CA ILE A 69 20.27 -9.04 6.61
C ILE A 69 21.74 -8.78 6.96
N ARG A 70 22.01 -7.84 7.87
CA ARG A 70 23.36 -7.49 8.35
C ARG A 70 24.01 -8.58 9.22
N GLY A 71 23.28 -9.61 9.63
CA GLY A 71 23.77 -10.67 10.53
C GLY A 71 23.82 -10.25 11.99
N GLU A 72 23.26 -9.09 12.34
CA GLU A 72 23.05 -8.64 13.72
C GLU A 72 21.97 -9.44 14.43
N ALA A 73 21.08 -10.12 13.70
CA ALA A 73 20.16 -11.12 14.22
C ALA A 73 20.38 -12.42 13.42
N THR A 74 20.65 -13.52 14.12
CA THR A 74 20.86 -14.83 13.48
C THR A 74 19.56 -15.57 13.22
N ILE A 75 18.49 -15.24 13.96
CA ILE A 75 17.21 -15.95 13.87
C ILE A 75 16.10 -14.95 13.57
N MET A 76 15.31 -15.25 12.54
CA MET A 76 14.11 -14.50 12.21
C MET A 76 12.89 -15.38 12.44
N VAL A 77 12.00 -14.99 13.35
CA VAL A 77 10.72 -15.66 13.57
C VAL A 77 9.63 -14.91 12.82
N ALA A 78 9.13 -15.50 11.74
CA ALA A 78 8.31 -14.83 10.76
C ALA A 78 6.96 -15.52 10.49
N THR A 79 5.99 -14.72 10.06
CA THR A 79 4.81 -15.23 9.34
C THR A 79 5.10 -15.28 7.83
N SER A 80 4.20 -15.87 7.05
CA SER A 80 4.29 -15.92 5.57
C SER A 80 4.50 -14.54 4.92
N ALA A 81 4.18 -13.45 5.61
CA ALA A 81 4.47 -12.07 5.20
C ALA A 81 5.96 -11.76 4.94
N PHE A 82 6.91 -12.52 5.50
CA PHE A 82 8.34 -12.39 5.20
C PHE A 82 8.69 -12.95 3.79
N GLY A 83 7.78 -13.74 3.22
CA GLY A 83 7.87 -14.51 1.98
C GLY A 83 8.09 -13.72 0.69
N MET A 84 8.05 -12.38 0.67
CA MET A 84 8.08 -11.61 -0.58
C MET A 84 9.25 -10.60 -0.73
N GLY A 85 10.06 -10.35 0.31
CA GLY A 85 10.96 -9.17 0.30
C GLY A 85 12.42 -9.38 0.68
N VAL A 86 12.78 -10.50 1.32
CA VAL A 86 14.13 -10.69 1.85
C VAL A 86 14.97 -11.60 0.97
N ASP A 87 16.14 -11.11 0.57
CA ASP A 87 17.18 -11.83 -0.17
C ASP A 87 18.48 -11.85 0.65
N LYS A 88 18.65 -12.92 1.42
CA LYS A 88 19.86 -13.18 2.21
C LYS A 88 20.46 -14.49 1.72
N LYS A 89 21.71 -14.45 1.25
CA LYS A 89 22.36 -15.58 0.56
C LYS A 89 22.79 -16.71 1.52
N ASP A 90 23.09 -16.35 2.76
CA ASP A 90 23.67 -17.20 3.79
C ASP A 90 22.65 -17.84 4.75
N VAL A 91 21.36 -17.92 4.35
CA VAL A 91 20.36 -18.64 5.15
C VAL A 91 20.62 -20.15 5.04
N GLY A 92 21.08 -20.73 6.15
CA GLY A 92 21.43 -22.16 6.23
C GLY A 92 20.29 -23.05 6.70
N MET A 93 19.24 -22.49 7.31
CA MET A 93 18.15 -23.31 7.84
C MET A 93 16.79 -22.60 7.80
N VAL A 94 15.75 -23.35 7.46
CA VAL A 94 14.35 -22.94 7.56
C VAL A 94 13.60 -23.95 8.43
N ILE A 95 12.92 -23.47 9.47
CA ILE A 95 12.10 -24.29 10.37
C ILE A 95 10.65 -23.86 10.25
N HIS A 96 9.77 -24.73 9.77
CA HIS A 96 8.33 -24.54 9.85
C HIS A 96 7.87 -25.03 11.23
N TYR A 97 7.73 -24.10 12.17
CA TYR A 97 7.29 -24.39 13.54
C TYR A 97 5.79 -24.74 13.58
N GLU A 98 5.03 -24.09 12.71
CA GLU A 98 3.68 -24.48 12.32
C GLU A 98 3.70 -24.74 10.82
N ILE A 99 2.87 -25.67 10.33
CA ILE A 99 2.80 -26.02 8.91
C ILE A 99 2.37 -24.79 8.08
N SER A 100 2.90 -24.67 6.86
CA SER A 100 2.47 -23.63 5.91
C SER A 100 1.01 -23.84 5.51
N ASP A 101 0.34 -22.75 5.10
CA ASP A 101 -1.07 -22.71 4.68
C ASP A 101 -1.31 -23.26 3.26
N SER A 102 -0.25 -23.46 2.47
CA SER A 102 -0.29 -24.22 1.23
C SER A 102 1.08 -24.78 0.86
N LEU A 103 1.08 -25.77 -0.04
CA LEU A 103 2.31 -26.35 -0.59
C LEU A 103 3.15 -25.30 -1.35
N GLU A 104 2.51 -24.38 -2.08
CA GLU A 104 3.23 -23.32 -2.78
C GLU A 104 3.95 -22.39 -1.81
N ASN A 105 3.31 -22.06 -0.69
CA ASN A 105 3.93 -21.24 0.35
C ASN A 105 5.10 -21.99 1.00
N TYR A 106 4.94 -23.27 1.33
CA TYR A 106 6.03 -24.12 1.80
C TYR A 106 7.23 -24.12 0.85
N ILE A 107 7.01 -24.29 -0.46
CA ILE A 107 8.08 -24.28 -1.46
C ILE A 107 8.79 -22.92 -1.51
N GLN A 108 8.04 -21.81 -1.47
CA GLN A 108 8.62 -20.47 -1.46
C GLN A 108 9.40 -20.16 -0.18
N GLU A 109 8.89 -20.63 0.96
CA GLU A 109 9.48 -20.46 2.30
C GLU A 109 10.77 -21.29 2.43
N ALA A 110 10.72 -22.57 2.04
CA ALA A 110 11.89 -23.46 2.01
C ALA A 110 12.96 -22.96 1.04
N GLY A 111 12.58 -22.42 -0.13
CA GLY A 111 13.48 -21.85 -1.13
C GLY A 111 14.21 -20.57 -0.70
N ARG A 112 14.04 -20.13 0.55
CA ARG A 112 14.83 -19.03 1.15
C ARG A 112 16.12 -19.52 1.75
N ALA A 113 16.19 -20.78 2.15
CA ALA A 113 17.42 -21.44 2.53
C ALA A 113 18.21 -21.81 1.26
N GLY A 114 19.54 -21.84 1.36
CA GLY A 114 20.39 -22.40 0.30
C GLY A 114 20.40 -21.60 -1.01
N ARG A 115 20.28 -20.27 -0.92
CA ARG A 115 20.41 -19.37 -2.08
C ARG A 115 21.85 -19.30 -2.62
N ASP A 116 22.83 -19.53 -1.76
CA ASP A 116 24.21 -19.73 -2.15
C ASP A 116 24.44 -21.21 -2.48
N GLU A 117 24.91 -21.49 -3.70
CA GLU A 117 25.25 -22.84 -4.18
C GLU A 117 26.34 -23.52 -3.32
N LYS A 118 27.08 -22.74 -2.53
CA LYS A 118 28.13 -23.24 -1.63
C LYS A 118 27.62 -23.71 -0.27
N ILE A 119 26.34 -23.49 0.03
CA ILE A 119 25.75 -23.80 1.33
C ILE A 119 24.78 -24.96 1.17
N VAL A 120 24.95 -25.99 2.00
CA VAL A 120 23.92 -27.01 2.20
C VAL A 120 22.96 -26.43 3.24
N ALA A 121 21.70 -26.24 2.84
CA ALA A 121 20.68 -25.72 3.71
C ALA A 121 19.63 -26.76 4.04
N ASP A 122 19.12 -26.72 5.26
CA ASP A 122 18.15 -27.68 5.76
C ASP A 122 16.78 -27.05 5.96
N CYS A 123 15.75 -27.81 5.61
CA CYS A 123 14.37 -27.42 5.85
C CYS A 123 13.72 -28.45 6.79
N PHE A 124 13.29 -27.97 7.96
CA PHE A 124 12.59 -28.77 8.95
C PHE A 124 11.13 -28.36 9.04
N VAL A 125 10.27 -29.34 9.31
CA VAL A 125 8.85 -29.13 9.59
C VAL A 125 8.55 -29.81 10.91
N LEU A 126 8.13 -29.03 11.91
CA LEU A 126 7.72 -29.48 13.23
C LEU A 126 6.20 -29.64 13.22
N PHE A 127 5.75 -30.85 12.91
CA PHE A 127 4.36 -31.18 12.69
C PHE A 127 3.65 -31.51 14.01
N ASN A 128 2.44 -30.99 14.19
CA ASN A 128 1.48 -31.41 15.21
C ASN A 128 0.08 -31.40 14.58
N GLU A 129 -0.74 -32.42 14.86
CA GLU A 129 -2.12 -32.53 14.38
C GLU A 129 -2.99 -31.31 14.76
N GLU A 130 -2.69 -30.64 15.88
CA GLU A 130 -3.40 -29.42 16.28
C GLU A 130 -3.20 -28.26 15.29
N ASP A 131 -2.09 -28.22 14.55
CA ASP A 131 -1.84 -27.16 13.57
C ASP A 131 -2.75 -27.26 12.34
N LEU A 132 -3.06 -28.49 11.90
CA LEU A 132 -4.04 -28.73 10.84
C LEU A 132 -5.39 -28.15 11.24
N SER A 133 -5.81 -28.40 12.48
CA SER A 133 -7.05 -27.87 13.03
C SER A 133 -7.07 -26.33 13.00
N LYS A 134 -5.94 -25.66 13.31
CA LYS A 134 -5.84 -24.20 13.24
C LYS A 134 -6.04 -23.65 11.82
N HIS A 135 -5.47 -24.30 10.80
CA HIS A 135 -5.65 -23.92 9.40
C HIS A 135 -7.10 -24.11 8.94
N PHE A 136 -7.73 -25.23 9.34
CA PHE A 136 -9.15 -25.45 9.05
C PHE A 136 -10.06 -24.42 9.73
N ILE A 137 -9.76 -24.02 10.96
CA ILE A 137 -10.50 -22.95 11.66
C ILE A 137 -10.34 -21.63 10.90
N LEU A 138 -9.13 -21.26 10.49
CA LEU A 138 -8.87 -20.00 9.76
C LEU A 138 -9.55 -19.98 8.39
N LEU A 139 -9.48 -21.10 7.65
CA LEU A 139 -10.16 -21.25 6.38
C LEU A 139 -11.68 -21.18 6.55
N ASN A 140 -12.24 -21.82 7.58
CA ASN A 140 -13.68 -21.72 7.86
C ASN A 140 -14.12 -20.32 8.30
N GLN A 141 -13.27 -19.57 9.00
CA GLN A 141 -13.55 -18.18 9.38
C GLN A 141 -13.60 -17.23 8.17
N THR A 142 -12.73 -17.48 7.18
CA THR A 142 -12.64 -16.67 5.96
C THR A 142 -13.55 -17.18 4.83
N LYS A 143 -14.10 -18.40 4.96
CA LYS A 143 -15.03 -18.99 4.00
C LYS A 143 -16.32 -18.17 3.92
N LEU A 144 -16.69 -17.81 2.69
CA LEU A 144 -17.91 -17.10 2.38
C LEU A 144 -19.00 -18.11 2.00
N SER A 145 -20.14 -18.07 2.70
CA SER A 145 -21.27 -18.95 2.44
C SER A 145 -22.17 -18.42 1.31
N ILE A 146 -22.92 -19.33 0.66
CA ILE A 146 -23.95 -18.97 -0.33
C ILE A 146 -24.95 -17.95 0.24
N LYS A 147 -25.33 -18.12 1.50
CA LYS A 147 -26.27 -17.21 2.18
C LYS A 147 -25.73 -15.79 2.27
N GLU A 148 -24.44 -15.65 2.55
CA GLU A 148 -23.76 -14.34 2.66
C GLU A 148 -23.62 -13.67 1.30
N VAL A 149 -23.21 -14.42 0.25
CA VAL A 149 -23.22 -13.90 -1.13
C VAL A 149 -24.63 -13.44 -1.51
N GLN A 150 -25.66 -14.18 -1.10
CA GLN A 150 -27.05 -13.85 -1.39
C GLN A 150 -27.55 -12.62 -0.60
N GLN A 151 -27.09 -12.40 0.63
CA GLN A 151 -27.36 -11.17 1.38
C GLN A 151 -26.76 -9.95 0.69
N ILE A 152 -25.51 -10.05 0.22
CA ILE A 152 -24.86 -9.01 -0.58
C ILE A 152 -25.60 -8.78 -1.90
N TRP A 153 -26.02 -9.84 -2.58
CA TRP A 153 -26.84 -9.70 -3.79
C TRP A 153 -28.17 -8.98 -3.52
N LYS A 154 -28.86 -9.31 -2.43
CA LYS A 154 -30.08 -8.60 -2.03
C LYS A 154 -29.81 -7.12 -1.78
N ALA A 155 -28.73 -6.79 -1.06
CA ALA A 155 -28.31 -5.43 -0.81
C ALA A 155 -28.05 -4.67 -2.12
N ILE A 156 -27.29 -5.27 -3.05
CA ILE A 156 -27.00 -4.67 -4.37
C ILE A 156 -28.29 -4.42 -5.14
N LYS A 157 -29.25 -5.36 -5.16
CA LYS A 157 -30.56 -5.16 -5.81
C LYS A 157 -31.34 -3.99 -5.22
N GLU A 158 -31.31 -3.81 -3.91
CA GLU A 158 -31.98 -2.68 -3.26
C GLU A 158 -31.30 -1.35 -3.60
N ILE A 159 -29.96 -1.29 -3.61
CA ILE A 159 -29.18 -0.08 -3.93
C ILE A 159 -29.34 0.29 -5.42
N THR A 160 -29.47 -0.70 -6.29
CA THR A 160 -29.62 -0.55 -7.76
C THR A 160 -31.08 -0.48 -8.22
N LYS A 161 -32.05 -0.32 -7.30
CA LYS A 161 -33.48 -0.32 -7.65
C LYS A 161 -33.87 0.74 -8.67
N PHE A 162 -33.25 1.91 -8.60
CA PHE A 162 -33.56 3.07 -9.45
C PHE A 162 -32.48 3.39 -10.48
N ARG A 163 -31.28 2.78 -10.35
CA ARG A 163 -30.12 3.02 -11.20
C ARG A 163 -29.32 1.74 -11.36
N SER A 164 -28.93 1.40 -12.60
CA SER A 164 -28.14 0.22 -12.90
C SER A 164 -26.72 0.29 -12.33
N THR A 165 -26.16 1.51 -12.24
CA THR A 165 -24.80 1.73 -11.72
C THR A 165 -24.84 2.45 -10.37
N VAL A 166 -24.11 1.92 -9.40
CA VAL A 166 -24.01 2.43 -8.03
C VAL A 166 -22.55 2.56 -7.61
N SER A 167 -22.29 3.46 -6.67
CA SER A 167 -20.95 3.75 -6.17
C SER A 167 -21.03 3.88 -4.65
N ASN A 168 -20.70 2.78 -3.97
CA ASN A 168 -20.89 2.59 -2.54
C ASN A 168 -19.65 1.93 -1.93
N SER A 169 -19.34 2.20 -0.67
CA SER A 169 -18.21 1.53 -0.01
C SER A 169 -18.58 0.11 0.42
N ALA A 170 -17.58 -0.71 0.72
CA ALA A 170 -17.79 -2.08 1.19
C ALA A 170 -18.64 -2.11 2.47
N LEU A 171 -18.39 -1.18 3.41
CA LEU A 171 -19.15 -1.06 4.65
C LEU A 171 -20.63 -0.72 4.40
N GLU A 172 -20.92 0.17 3.45
CA GLU A 172 -22.31 0.52 3.12
C GLU A 172 -23.08 -0.69 2.56
N ILE A 173 -22.44 -1.46 1.68
CA ILE A 173 -23.02 -2.68 1.12
C ILE A 173 -23.26 -3.71 2.24
N ALA A 174 -22.31 -3.84 3.18
CA ALA A 174 -22.43 -4.72 4.34
C ALA A 174 -23.62 -4.32 5.24
N ARG A 175 -23.73 -3.04 5.62
CA ARG A 175 -24.85 -2.54 6.43
C ARG A 175 -26.19 -2.77 5.75
N LYS A 176 -26.25 -2.54 4.44
CA LYS A 176 -27.45 -2.81 3.64
C LYS A 176 -27.79 -4.30 3.54
N ALA A 177 -26.79 -5.16 3.62
CA ALA A 177 -26.95 -6.61 3.72
C ALA A 177 -27.34 -7.09 5.14
N GLY A 178 -27.37 -6.18 6.12
CA GLY A 178 -27.66 -6.49 7.53
C GLY A 178 -26.46 -7.03 8.29
N TRP A 179 -25.24 -6.78 7.81
CA TRP A 179 -24.02 -7.14 8.52
C TRP A 179 -23.62 -6.02 9.48
N ASP A 180 -23.06 -6.40 10.62
CA ASP A 180 -22.58 -5.50 11.66
C ASP A 180 -21.10 -5.79 12.02
N ASP A 181 -20.57 -5.02 12.97
CA ASP A 181 -19.16 -5.10 13.39
C ASP A 181 -18.78 -6.43 14.08
N SER A 182 -19.74 -7.33 14.29
CA SER A 182 -19.44 -8.70 14.78
C SER A 182 -18.80 -9.57 13.70
N VAL A 183 -19.00 -9.23 12.42
CA VAL A 183 -18.42 -9.95 11.30
C VAL A 183 -16.95 -9.56 11.16
N ALA A 184 -16.04 -10.52 11.32
CA ALA A 184 -14.62 -10.28 11.08
C ALA A 184 -14.37 -9.96 9.59
N GLU A 185 -13.47 -9.02 9.32
CA GLU A 185 -12.99 -8.70 7.96
C GLU A 185 -14.10 -8.37 6.95
N ILE A 186 -15.11 -7.61 7.38
CA ILE A 186 -16.29 -7.22 6.58
C ILE A 186 -15.94 -6.81 5.15
N GLU A 187 -14.95 -5.93 5.00
CA GLU A 187 -14.54 -5.39 3.70
C GLU A 187 -14.02 -6.48 2.75
N THR A 188 -13.15 -7.37 3.23
CA THR A 188 -12.66 -8.53 2.48
C THR A 188 -13.81 -9.47 2.09
N ARG A 189 -14.78 -9.69 2.98
CA ARG A 189 -15.94 -10.55 2.71
C ARG A 189 -16.87 -9.95 1.66
N VAL A 190 -17.14 -8.65 1.73
CA VAL A 190 -17.95 -7.93 0.73
C VAL A 190 -17.26 -7.93 -0.63
N THR A 191 -15.97 -7.61 -0.70
CA THR A 191 -15.22 -7.60 -1.96
C THR A 191 -15.15 -8.99 -2.60
N THR A 192 -14.97 -10.04 -1.80
CA THR A 192 -15.02 -11.44 -2.25
C THR A 192 -16.42 -11.82 -2.74
N ALA A 193 -17.48 -11.40 -2.05
CA ALA A 193 -18.87 -11.64 -2.48
C ALA A 193 -19.17 -10.95 -3.83
N ILE A 194 -18.70 -9.72 -4.02
CA ILE A 194 -18.83 -8.98 -5.28
C ILE A 194 -18.07 -9.69 -6.40
N ALA A 195 -16.85 -10.16 -6.16
CA ALA A 195 -16.10 -10.95 -7.14
C ALA A 195 -16.83 -12.24 -7.54
N ALA A 196 -17.40 -12.97 -6.56
CA ALA A 196 -18.18 -14.17 -6.84
C ALA A 196 -19.45 -13.89 -7.67
N LEU A 197 -20.10 -12.74 -7.46
CA LEU A 197 -21.24 -12.29 -8.24
C LEU A 197 -20.83 -11.85 -9.66
N GLU A 198 -19.66 -11.23 -9.81
CA GLU A 198 -19.09 -10.85 -11.11
C GLU A 198 -18.74 -12.08 -11.95
N ASP A 199 -18.05 -13.06 -11.36
CA ASP A 199 -17.66 -14.32 -12.02
C ASP A 199 -18.88 -15.14 -12.48
N ALA A 200 -20.00 -15.01 -11.79
CA ALA A 200 -21.28 -15.60 -12.15
C ALA A 200 -22.13 -14.71 -13.10
N GLY A 201 -21.64 -13.53 -13.47
CA GLY A 201 -22.26 -12.64 -14.45
C GLY A 201 -23.43 -11.79 -13.93
N TYR A 202 -23.61 -11.67 -12.61
CA TYR A 202 -24.70 -10.87 -12.02
C TYR A 202 -24.41 -9.37 -12.07
N LEU A 203 -23.13 -8.99 -11.99
CA LEU A 203 -22.67 -7.61 -11.95
C LEU A 203 -21.32 -7.45 -12.66
N LYS A 204 -20.92 -6.20 -12.87
CA LYS A 204 -19.60 -5.81 -13.37
C LYS A 204 -18.99 -4.76 -12.45
N ARG A 205 -17.71 -4.90 -12.10
CA ARG A 205 -16.97 -3.86 -11.38
C ARG A 205 -16.49 -2.78 -12.35
N GLY A 206 -16.75 -1.53 -12.00
CA GLY A 206 -16.17 -0.36 -12.65
C GLY A 206 -14.82 0.02 -12.03
N GLN A 207 -14.22 1.11 -12.50
CA GLN A 207 -13.03 1.67 -11.85
C GLN A 207 -13.41 2.28 -10.49
N ASN A 208 -12.65 1.92 -9.46
CA ASN A 208 -12.78 2.52 -8.13
C ASN A 208 -12.11 3.89 -8.18
N ILE A 209 -12.89 4.95 -8.00
CA ILE A 209 -12.38 6.32 -7.92
C ILE A 209 -12.57 6.78 -6.48
N PRO A 210 -11.51 6.76 -5.64
CA PRO A 210 -11.59 7.30 -4.29
C PRO A 210 -11.87 8.81 -4.37
N ARG A 211 -12.77 9.30 -3.53
CA ARG A 211 -13.05 10.74 -3.44
C ARG A 211 -12.37 11.32 -2.21
N VAL A 212 -11.47 12.27 -2.42
CA VAL A 212 -10.85 13.07 -1.37
C VAL A 212 -11.80 14.20 -0.99
N PHE A 213 -12.00 14.41 0.31
CA PHE A 213 -12.87 15.48 0.83
C PHE A 213 -12.10 16.56 1.58
N ALA A 214 -11.01 16.21 2.24
CA ALA A 214 -10.09 17.16 2.86
C ALA A 214 -8.72 16.50 2.97
N ASN A 215 -7.68 17.31 2.98
CA ASN A 215 -6.28 16.87 3.07
C ASN A 215 -5.52 17.59 4.21
N SER A 216 -6.20 18.48 4.95
CA SER A 216 -5.61 19.19 6.07
C SER A 216 -6.63 19.68 7.10
N ILE A 217 -6.19 19.74 8.35
CA ILE A 217 -6.90 20.43 9.44
C ILE A 217 -6.18 21.75 9.70
N LEU A 218 -6.85 22.88 9.48
CA LEU A 218 -6.28 24.22 9.62
C LEU A 218 -6.24 24.69 11.08
N SER A 219 -7.20 24.27 11.89
CA SER A 219 -7.25 24.60 13.31
C SER A 219 -6.08 23.95 14.06
N LYS A 220 -5.50 24.68 15.02
CA LYS A 220 -4.33 24.18 15.79
C LYS A 220 -4.73 23.12 16.80
N ASN A 221 -5.94 23.21 17.34
CA ASN A 221 -6.46 22.25 18.31
C ASN A 221 -7.98 22.08 18.17
N VAL A 222 -8.52 21.04 18.83
CA VAL A 222 -9.95 20.72 18.83
C VAL A 222 -10.79 21.87 19.40
N LYS A 223 -10.27 22.61 20.38
CA LYS A 223 -10.98 23.72 21.04
C LYS A 223 -11.21 24.89 20.07
N GLU A 224 -10.18 25.32 19.35
CA GLU A 224 -10.26 26.36 18.33
C GLU A 224 -11.24 25.99 17.22
N ALA A 225 -11.23 24.72 16.78
CA ALA A 225 -12.20 24.22 15.81
C ALA A 225 -13.63 24.24 16.37
N ALA A 226 -13.84 23.80 17.61
CA ALA A 226 -15.16 23.81 18.25
C ALA A 226 -15.69 25.24 18.43
N ASP A 227 -14.84 26.18 18.83
CA ASP A 227 -15.20 27.59 18.98
C ASP A 227 -15.63 28.18 17.62
N LYS A 228 -14.90 27.89 16.54
CA LYS A 228 -15.27 28.29 15.17
C LYS A 228 -16.60 27.69 14.71
N ILE A 229 -16.84 26.40 14.99
CA ILE A 229 -18.11 25.72 14.66
C ILE A 229 -19.29 26.36 15.40
N ASN A 230 -19.11 26.65 16.70
CA ASN A 230 -20.17 27.19 17.54
C ASN A 230 -20.54 28.64 17.18
N VAL A 231 -19.56 29.43 16.74
CA VAL A 231 -19.74 30.82 16.30
C VAL A 231 -20.34 30.92 14.91
N SER A 232 -20.14 29.92 14.04
CA SER A 232 -20.70 29.94 12.68
C SER A 232 -22.23 29.79 12.68
N GLU A 233 -22.89 30.65 11.91
CA GLU A 233 -24.34 30.62 11.65
C GLU A 233 -24.71 29.58 10.57
N ARG A 234 -23.72 28.99 9.88
CA ARG A 234 -23.96 28.01 8.80
C ARG A 234 -24.31 26.61 9.30
N PHE A 235 -23.96 26.30 10.55
CA PHE A 235 -24.30 25.02 11.17
C PHE A 235 -25.61 25.14 11.94
N GLY A 236 -26.53 24.20 11.71
CA GLY A 236 -27.65 23.98 12.65
C GLY A 236 -27.17 23.40 13.98
N GLU A 237 -27.97 23.52 15.04
CA GLU A 237 -27.59 23.07 16.40
C GLU A 237 -27.16 21.58 16.46
N ASN A 238 -27.90 20.69 15.80
CA ASN A 238 -27.52 19.26 15.71
C ASN A 238 -26.23 19.05 14.89
N GLN A 239 -26.03 19.87 13.84
CA GLN A 239 -24.83 19.79 13.00
C GLN A 239 -23.60 20.29 13.73
N LYS A 240 -23.72 21.28 14.63
CA LYS A 240 -22.61 21.77 15.47
C LYS A 240 -22.09 20.65 16.36
N GLU A 241 -22.99 19.93 17.04
CA GLU A 241 -22.60 18.80 17.89
C GLU A 241 -21.90 17.70 17.08
N ASN A 242 -22.49 17.31 15.94
CA ASN A 242 -21.91 16.31 15.05
C ASN A 242 -20.57 16.76 14.45
N ALA A 243 -20.42 18.04 14.09
CA ALA A 243 -19.17 18.61 13.58
C ALA A 243 -18.04 18.57 14.61
N VAL A 244 -18.33 18.88 15.88
CA VAL A 244 -17.35 18.77 16.97
C VAL A 244 -16.94 17.31 17.17
N ARG A 245 -17.87 16.36 17.13
CA ARG A 245 -17.58 14.91 17.21
C ARG A 245 -16.69 14.44 16.06
N ILE A 246 -16.99 14.86 14.83
CA ILE A 246 -16.19 14.57 13.63
C ILE A 246 -14.77 15.12 13.81
N ILE A 247 -14.63 16.41 14.14
CA ILE A 247 -13.33 17.05 14.33
C ILE A 247 -12.51 16.35 15.42
N LYS A 248 -13.11 15.99 16.56
CA LYS A 248 -12.41 15.26 17.62
C LYS A 248 -11.85 13.93 17.12
N LYS A 249 -12.61 13.20 16.30
CA LYS A 249 -12.15 11.94 15.69
C LYS A 249 -11.04 12.19 14.66
N LEU A 250 -11.16 13.22 13.82
CA LEU A 250 -10.15 13.60 12.82
C LEU A 250 -8.83 14.06 13.47
N PHE A 251 -8.87 14.80 14.57
CA PHE A 251 -7.65 15.13 15.33
C PHE A 251 -7.04 13.88 15.98
N SER A 252 -7.86 12.94 16.45
CA SER A 252 -7.36 11.69 17.02
C SER A 252 -6.69 10.78 15.99
N SER A 253 -7.15 10.80 14.73
CA SER A 253 -6.46 10.09 13.63
C SER A 253 -5.19 10.83 13.21
N LYS A 254 -5.19 12.18 13.22
CA LYS A 254 -4.00 12.98 12.94
C LYS A 254 -2.87 12.77 13.97
N SER A 255 -3.18 12.69 15.26
CA SER A 255 -2.15 12.48 16.31
C SER A 255 -1.46 11.12 16.20
N LYS A 256 -2.17 10.09 15.70
CA LYS A 256 -1.59 8.75 15.48
C LYS A 256 -0.58 8.71 14.33
N VAL A 257 -0.68 9.62 13.35
CA VAL A 257 0.30 9.79 12.25
C VAL A 257 1.70 10.08 12.81
N GLN A 258 1.78 10.81 13.92
CA GLN A 258 3.07 11.23 14.49
C GLN A 258 3.79 10.13 15.29
N GLU A 259 3.08 9.05 15.65
CA GLU A 259 3.63 7.96 16.47
C GLU A 259 3.82 6.64 15.70
N ASN A 260 2.95 6.32 14.73
CA ASN A 260 3.06 5.11 13.89
C ASN A 260 2.95 5.46 12.39
N GLU A 261 3.89 4.97 11.57
CA GLU A 261 3.93 5.18 10.10
C GLU A 261 2.86 4.36 9.32
N GLU A 262 1.71 4.07 9.92
CA GLU A 262 0.54 3.56 9.18
C GLU A 262 -0.20 4.73 8.55
N GLU A 263 -0.47 4.66 7.23
CA GLU A 263 -1.25 5.67 6.51
C GLU A 263 -2.64 5.80 7.17
N PRO A 264 -2.95 6.93 7.82
CA PRO A 264 -4.26 7.11 8.40
C PRO A 264 -5.17 7.64 7.31
N GLU A 265 -5.70 6.76 6.48
CA GLU A 265 -6.88 7.09 5.70
C GLU A 265 -8.02 7.36 6.70
N SER A 266 -8.33 8.64 6.95
CA SER A 266 -9.50 9.02 7.73
C SER A 266 -10.74 8.80 6.88
N ARG A 267 -11.13 7.53 6.77
CA ARG A 267 -12.21 7.08 5.91
C ARG A 267 -13.56 7.59 6.40
N ILE A 268 -14.27 8.28 5.52
CA ILE A 268 -15.59 8.86 5.79
C ILE A 268 -16.56 7.79 6.26
N ASP A 269 -16.61 6.65 5.59
CA ASP A 269 -17.54 5.57 5.92
C ASP A 269 -17.28 4.98 7.31
N TYR A 270 -16.00 4.80 7.68
CA TYR A 270 -15.66 4.32 9.02
C TYR A 270 -16.02 5.31 10.14
N ILE A 271 -15.77 6.61 9.92
CA ILE A 271 -16.09 7.64 10.91
C ILE A 271 -17.60 7.83 11.01
N SER A 272 -18.31 7.84 9.88
CA SER A 272 -19.77 7.95 9.81
C SER A 272 -20.44 6.82 10.61
N ASP A 273 -19.99 5.58 10.40
CA ASP A 273 -20.49 4.41 11.13
C ASP A 273 -20.20 4.50 12.63
N HIS A 274 -18.97 4.84 13.02
CA HIS A 274 -18.58 4.92 14.43
C HIS A 274 -19.30 6.05 15.19
N LEU A 275 -19.60 7.15 14.51
CA LEU A 275 -20.33 8.28 15.11
C LEU A 275 -21.85 8.13 14.99
N GLY A 276 -22.35 7.15 14.25
CA GLY A 276 -23.78 6.95 13.99
C GLY A 276 -24.41 8.09 13.17
N ILE A 277 -23.62 8.78 12.35
CA ILE A 277 -24.07 9.92 11.54
C ILE A 277 -24.45 9.40 10.15
N GLU A 278 -25.55 9.88 9.57
CA GLU A 278 -25.88 9.55 8.19
C GLU A 278 -24.84 10.17 7.25
N LYS A 279 -24.33 9.40 6.29
CA LYS A 279 -23.31 9.88 5.36
C LYS A 279 -23.68 11.16 4.60
N GLY A 280 -24.94 11.32 4.21
CA GLY A 280 -25.40 12.54 3.56
C GLY A 280 -25.15 13.77 4.44
N GLU A 281 -25.48 13.64 5.72
CA GLU A 281 -25.22 14.64 6.75
C GLU A 281 -23.71 14.79 7.03
N PHE A 282 -22.97 13.68 7.13
CA PHE A 282 -21.51 13.70 7.35
C PHE A 282 -20.79 14.46 6.24
N ILE A 283 -21.09 14.17 4.97
CA ILE A 283 -20.49 14.85 3.82
C ILE A 283 -20.87 16.35 3.83
N ASN A 284 -22.11 16.67 4.19
CA ASN A 284 -22.54 18.05 4.33
C ASN A 284 -21.73 18.79 5.42
N ILE A 285 -21.60 18.18 6.60
CA ILE A 285 -20.80 18.74 7.70
C ILE A 285 -19.33 18.91 7.29
N VAL A 286 -18.73 17.94 6.60
CA VAL A 286 -17.35 18.07 6.09
C VAL A 286 -17.22 19.21 5.09
N ASN A 287 -18.21 19.43 4.22
CA ASN A 287 -18.22 20.58 3.33
C ASN A 287 -18.37 21.90 4.09
N LEU A 288 -19.24 21.97 5.10
CA LEU A 288 -19.39 23.15 5.96
C LEU A 288 -18.09 23.46 6.72
N LEU A 289 -17.42 22.42 7.23
CA LEU A 289 -16.10 22.56 7.87
C LEU A 289 -15.03 23.09 6.91
N ARG A 290 -15.14 22.80 5.60
CA ARG A 290 -14.27 23.40 4.57
C ARG A 290 -14.62 24.85 4.31
N GLU A 291 -15.90 25.18 4.19
CA GLU A 291 -16.37 26.56 3.99
C GLU A 291 -15.96 27.48 5.14
N GLU A 292 -15.93 26.95 6.37
CA GLU A 292 -15.51 27.68 7.58
C GLU A 292 -13.98 27.65 7.80
N ASN A 293 -13.21 27.17 6.81
CA ASN A 293 -11.74 27.08 6.86
C ASN A 293 -11.22 26.34 8.11
N ILE A 294 -11.97 25.37 8.60
CA ILE A 294 -11.53 24.46 9.67
C ILE A 294 -10.79 23.27 9.05
N LEU A 295 -11.34 22.77 7.94
CA LEU A 295 -10.67 21.87 7.01
C LEU A 295 -10.26 22.67 5.76
N ALA A 296 -9.20 22.24 5.09
CA ALA A 296 -8.83 22.80 3.80
C ALA A 296 -8.47 21.72 2.79
N ASP A 297 -8.39 22.16 1.53
CA ASP A 297 -7.84 21.42 0.41
C ASP A 297 -6.38 21.80 0.12
N ALA A 298 -5.66 22.43 1.06
CA ALA A 298 -4.49 23.25 0.71
C ALA A 298 -3.26 23.19 1.65
N LYS A 299 -3.05 22.10 2.41
CA LYS A 299 -1.78 21.80 3.09
C LYS A 299 -1.49 20.30 3.08
N ASP A 300 -0.88 19.80 2.00
CA ASP A 300 -1.27 18.47 1.51
C ASP A 300 -0.18 17.42 1.61
N LEU A 301 1.08 17.81 1.78
CA LEU A 301 2.18 16.87 1.59
C LEU A 301 3.31 17.12 2.59
N THR A 302 3.75 16.03 3.20
CA THR A 302 4.99 15.97 3.99
C THR A 302 6.04 15.24 3.16
N ALA A 303 7.18 15.89 2.91
CA ALA A 303 8.33 15.27 2.27
C ALA A 303 9.36 14.88 3.34
N PHE A 304 9.78 13.62 3.31
CA PHE A 304 10.95 13.17 4.07
C PHE A 304 12.19 13.44 3.23
N ILE A 305 13.10 14.23 3.79
CA ILE A 305 14.39 14.53 3.18
C ILE A 305 15.47 13.91 4.06
N LYS A 306 16.17 12.90 3.53
CA LYS A 306 17.28 12.25 4.24
C LYS A 306 18.46 13.24 4.41
N LYS A 307 18.89 13.47 5.64
CA LYS A 307 19.93 14.42 6.06
C LYS A 307 21.36 13.84 6.10
N GLY A 308 21.57 12.61 5.62
CA GLY A 308 22.89 11.97 5.64
C GLY A 308 23.85 12.49 4.55
N GLU A 309 24.87 13.25 4.96
CA GLU A 309 26.15 13.70 4.36
C GLU A 309 26.24 14.16 2.88
N ASN A 310 25.36 13.77 1.97
CA ASN A 310 25.46 14.16 0.57
C ASN A 310 24.21 14.92 0.12
N LYS A 311 24.39 16.25 0.03
CA LYS A 311 23.55 17.31 -0.56
C LYS A 311 22.86 16.95 -1.90
N ASN A 312 23.20 15.82 -2.49
CA ASN A 312 22.91 15.43 -3.85
C ASN A 312 22.16 14.10 -3.99
N ARG A 313 21.77 13.33 -2.95
CA ARG A 313 21.16 12.00 -3.22
C ARG A 313 19.83 12.08 -3.99
N SER A 314 18.87 12.86 -3.51
CA SER A 314 17.58 13.06 -4.20
C SER A 314 17.74 13.75 -5.55
N LEU A 315 18.70 14.68 -5.65
CA LEU A 315 19.04 15.38 -6.89
C LEU A 315 19.69 14.41 -7.91
N ASN A 316 20.67 13.61 -7.48
CA ASN A 316 21.38 12.61 -8.27
C ASN A 316 20.42 11.53 -8.79
N ILE A 317 19.44 11.10 -7.97
CA ILE A 317 18.39 10.18 -8.42
C ILE A 317 17.58 10.85 -9.53
N THR A 318 17.13 12.09 -9.31
CA THR A 318 16.36 12.85 -10.31
C THR A 318 17.13 13.05 -11.61
N GLU A 319 18.43 13.36 -11.54
CA GLU A 319 19.33 13.51 -12.69
C GLU A 319 19.62 12.18 -13.40
N ALA A 320 19.80 11.08 -12.66
CA ALA A 320 20.00 9.77 -13.24
C ALA A 320 18.77 9.34 -14.05
N PHE A 321 17.56 9.52 -13.51
CA PHE A 321 16.33 9.23 -14.24
C PHE A 321 16.14 10.16 -15.45
N ARG A 322 16.52 11.44 -15.36
CA ARG A 322 16.52 12.36 -16.52
C ARG A 322 17.40 11.86 -17.66
N LYS A 323 18.58 11.33 -17.38
CA LYS A 323 19.47 10.76 -18.41
C LYS A 323 18.84 9.53 -19.07
N ILE A 324 18.25 8.64 -18.28
CA ILE A 324 17.59 7.43 -18.78
C ILE A 324 16.37 7.79 -19.64
N GLU A 325 15.56 8.77 -19.24
CA GLU A 325 14.41 9.21 -20.01
C GLU A 325 14.77 9.86 -21.35
N ASN A 326 15.84 10.67 -21.38
CA ASN A 326 16.36 11.21 -22.64
C ASN A 326 16.82 10.11 -23.59
N PHE A 327 17.49 9.07 -23.07
CA PHE A 327 17.89 7.91 -23.86
C PHE A 327 16.67 7.13 -24.39
N LEU A 328 15.68 6.85 -23.53
CA LEU A 328 14.47 6.16 -23.96
C LEU A 328 13.69 6.98 -25.00
N LEU A 329 13.67 8.31 -24.89
CA LEU A 329 13.04 9.18 -25.89
C LEU A 329 13.73 9.09 -27.27
N SER A 330 15.06 8.91 -27.31
CA SER A 330 15.75 8.68 -28.58
C SER A 330 15.41 7.34 -29.23
N GLU A 331 15.17 6.29 -28.44
CA GLU A 331 14.91 4.93 -28.93
C GLU A 331 13.43 4.64 -29.25
N VAL A 332 12.47 5.30 -28.58
CA VAL A 332 11.04 5.05 -28.85
C VAL A 332 10.65 5.70 -30.17
N GLU A 333 9.96 4.97 -31.04
CA GLU A 333 9.47 5.46 -32.34
C GLU A 333 7.95 5.70 -32.34
N GLU A 334 7.46 6.42 -33.36
CA GLU A 334 6.03 6.73 -33.52
C GLU A 334 5.21 5.53 -34.02
N GLU A 335 5.89 4.49 -34.52
CA GLU A 335 5.30 3.23 -34.95
C GLU A 335 5.29 2.18 -33.82
N ILE A 336 4.36 1.21 -33.93
CA ILE A 336 4.27 0.09 -32.98
C ILE A 336 5.55 -0.75 -33.09
N LYS A 337 6.40 -0.71 -32.06
CA LYS A 337 7.59 -1.56 -31.98
C LYS A 337 7.60 -2.43 -30.73
N ILE A 338 8.13 -3.64 -30.91
CA ILE A 338 8.37 -4.59 -29.84
C ILE A 338 9.79 -4.36 -29.33
N TYR A 339 9.91 -4.04 -28.05
CA TYR A 339 11.18 -3.84 -27.38
C TYR A 339 11.43 -4.96 -26.38
N HIS A 340 12.67 -5.45 -26.35
CA HIS A 340 13.15 -6.35 -25.31
C HIS A 340 13.82 -5.54 -24.18
N ILE A 341 13.32 -5.69 -22.96
CA ILE A 341 13.71 -4.81 -21.83
C ILE A 341 15.19 -4.98 -21.45
N LYS A 342 15.78 -6.17 -21.63
CA LYS A 342 17.21 -6.39 -21.35
C LYS A 342 18.11 -5.71 -22.37
N GLU A 343 17.75 -5.75 -23.65
CA GLU A 343 18.50 -5.07 -24.71
C GLU A 343 18.46 -3.55 -24.55
N LEU A 344 17.31 -3.00 -24.12
CA LEU A 344 17.19 -1.58 -23.77
C LEU A 344 18.11 -1.19 -22.60
N ASN A 345 18.29 -2.08 -21.63
CA ASN A 345 19.20 -1.84 -20.50
C ASN A 345 20.67 -1.82 -20.94
N GLU A 346 21.09 -2.80 -21.75
CA GLU A 346 22.46 -2.87 -22.29
C GLU A 346 22.82 -1.67 -23.17
N LYS A 347 21.88 -1.22 -24.01
CA LYS A 347 22.05 0.00 -24.82
C LYS A 347 22.12 1.26 -23.97
N ALA A 348 21.38 1.34 -22.86
CA ALA A 348 21.40 2.48 -21.96
C ALA A 348 22.74 2.57 -21.20
N GLU A 349 23.29 1.43 -20.76
CA GLU A 349 24.62 1.35 -20.13
C GLU A 349 25.73 1.81 -21.09
N SER A 350 25.59 1.51 -22.38
CA SER A 350 26.54 1.94 -23.42
C SER A 350 26.48 3.45 -23.74
N ASN A 351 25.39 4.14 -23.37
CA ASN A 351 25.16 5.58 -23.62
C ASN A 351 25.37 6.46 -22.35
N ASP A 352 26.42 6.17 -21.57
CA ASP A 352 26.89 6.98 -20.43
C ASP A 352 25.91 7.10 -19.23
N CYS A 353 24.95 6.18 -19.12
CA CYS A 353 24.06 6.08 -17.96
C CYS A 353 24.65 5.11 -16.90
N LYS A 354 25.43 5.64 -15.95
CA LYS A 354 26.23 4.83 -14.99
C LYS A 354 25.46 4.13 -13.85
N ASP A 355 24.15 3.93 -13.97
CA ASP A 355 23.34 3.35 -12.88
C ASP A 355 21.97 2.81 -13.37
N VAL A 356 21.88 2.34 -14.62
CA VAL A 356 20.61 1.86 -15.18
C VAL A 356 20.31 0.47 -14.67
N THR A 357 19.06 0.24 -14.27
CA THR A 357 18.55 -1.08 -13.95
C THR A 357 17.26 -1.33 -14.71
N ILE A 358 16.95 -2.61 -14.92
CA ILE A 358 15.68 -3.06 -15.50
C ILE A 358 14.47 -2.49 -14.73
N SER A 359 14.58 -2.32 -13.41
CA SER A 359 13.54 -1.72 -12.59
C SER A 359 13.33 -0.24 -12.91
N LYS A 360 14.40 0.56 -13.05
CA LYS A 360 14.32 1.99 -13.40
C LYS A 360 13.69 2.20 -14.78
N ILE A 361 14.06 1.40 -15.78
CA ILE A 361 13.44 1.45 -17.13
C ILE A 361 11.94 1.11 -17.05
N LYS A 362 11.58 0.04 -16.32
CA LYS A 362 10.17 -0.33 -16.12
C LYS A 362 9.39 0.79 -15.42
N THR A 363 9.95 1.44 -14.41
CA THR A 363 9.31 2.57 -13.72
C THR A 363 9.00 3.72 -14.66
N ILE A 364 9.95 4.10 -15.53
CA ILE A 364 9.76 5.16 -16.53
C ILE A 364 8.65 4.79 -17.54
N ILE A 365 8.72 3.60 -18.11
CA ILE A 365 7.72 3.11 -19.07
C ILE A 365 6.34 3.01 -18.41
N ASN A 366 6.26 2.53 -17.17
CA ASN A 366 5.03 2.53 -16.39
C ASN A 366 4.46 3.94 -16.25
N PHE A 367 5.31 4.92 -15.96
CA PHE A 367 4.90 6.32 -15.82
C PHE A 367 4.35 6.89 -17.12
N TRP A 368 5.06 6.73 -18.24
CA TRP A 368 4.61 7.19 -19.56
C TRP A 368 3.27 6.54 -19.96
N ALA A 369 3.04 5.29 -19.57
CA ALA A 369 1.78 4.59 -19.81
C ALA A 369 0.63 5.11 -18.92
N ILE A 370 0.87 5.39 -17.64
CA ILE A 370 -0.13 5.98 -16.73
C ILE A 370 -0.57 7.36 -17.24
N LYS A 371 0.37 8.15 -17.73
CA LYS A 371 0.10 9.48 -18.31
C LYS A 371 -0.47 9.43 -19.73
N SER A 372 -0.69 8.22 -20.28
CA SER A 372 -1.18 8.02 -21.65
C SER A 372 -0.28 8.70 -22.70
N TRP A 373 1.02 8.85 -22.42
CA TRP A 373 1.99 9.31 -23.42
C TRP A 373 2.37 8.19 -24.37
N ILE A 374 2.40 6.96 -23.83
CA ILE A 374 2.56 5.73 -24.60
C ILE A 374 1.39 4.79 -24.29
N LYS A 375 1.01 3.98 -25.27
CA LYS A 375 0.22 2.78 -25.06
C LYS A 375 1.16 1.59 -24.98
N ARG A 376 0.99 0.75 -23.96
CA ARG A 376 1.78 -0.47 -23.78
C ARG A 376 0.92 -1.71 -23.78
N GLN A 377 1.42 -2.78 -24.38
CA GLN A 377 0.87 -4.12 -24.25
C GLN A 377 2.00 -5.10 -23.94
N TYR A 378 1.81 -5.89 -22.88
CA TYR A 378 2.67 -7.03 -22.60
C TYR A 378 2.25 -8.18 -23.51
N SER A 379 3.22 -8.84 -24.13
CA SER A 379 2.94 -10.06 -24.89
C SER A 379 2.55 -11.20 -23.94
N GLU A 380 1.52 -11.97 -24.30
CA GLU A 380 1.03 -13.12 -23.51
C GLU A 380 2.09 -14.23 -23.34
N ILE A 381 3.15 -14.20 -24.15
CA ILE A 381 4.15 -15.27 -24.26
C ILE A 381 5.37 -15.01 -23.35
N SER A 382 5.69 -13.76 -22.98
CA SER A 382 6.76 -13.49 -21.99
C SER A 382 6.69 -12.10 -21.35
N LYS A 383 6.99 -12.02 -20.04
CA LYS A 383 7.04 -10.78 -19.24
C LYS A 383 8.16 -9.80 -19.64
N ASN A 384 9.00 -10.15 -20.62
CA ASN A 384 10.19 -9.38 -21.02
C ASN A 384 10.06 -8.68 -22.38
N HIS A 385 9.00 -8.97 -23.15
CA HIS A 385 8.69 -8.31 -24.41
C HIS A 385 7.59 -7.28 -24.19
N LEU A 386 7.86 -6.04 -24.60
CA LEU A 386 6.97 -4.90 -24.42
C LEU A 386 6.67 -4.28 -25.78
N THR A 387 5.40 -4.20 -26.14
CA THR A 387 4.98 -3.42 -27.30
C THR A 387 4.70 -1.99 -26.85
N ILE A 388 5.41 -1.02 -27.43
CA ILE A 388 5.24 0.41 -27.14
C ILE A 388 4.68 1.10 -28.39
N LEU A 389 3.64 1.92 -28.20
CA LEU A 389 3.13 2.85 -29.20
C LEU A 389 3.15 4.25 -28.60
N CYS A 390 3.85 5.18 -29.24
CA CYS A 390 3.79 6.60 -28.88
C CYS A 390 2.44 7.19 -29.30
N LEU A 391 1.77 7.89 -28.38
CA LEU A 391 0.50 8.57 -28.64
C LEU A 391 0.68 10.05 -28.99
N TYR A 392 1.89 10.59 -28.85
CA TYR A 392 2.25 11.96 -29.18
C TYR A 392 3.48 12.02 -30.10
N PRO A 393 3.60 13.06 -30.94
CA PRO A 393 4.82 13.32 -31.69
C PRO A 393 6.03 13.51 -30.77
N LYS A 394 7.21 13.05 -31.20
CA LYS A 394 8.44 13.09 -30.38
C LYS A 394 8.78 14.48 -29.85
N GLU A 395 8.59 15.52 -30.66
CA GLU A 395 8.89 16.90 -30.28
C GLU A 395 8.00 17.41 -29.13
N VAL A 396 6.71 17.06 -29.15
CA VAL A 396 5.75 17.43 -28.08
C VAL A 396 6.07 16.66 -26.79
N LEU A 397 6.48 15.39 -26.90
CA LEU A 397 6.89 14.59 -25.76
C LEU A 397 8.17 15.13 -25.12
N LYS A 398 9.12 15.59 -25.94
CA LYS A 398 10.37 16.21 -25.49
C LYS A 398 10.13 17.47 -24.67
N GLU A 399 9.28 18.37 -25.14
CA GLU A 399 8.93 19.61 -24.42
C GLU A 399 8.27 19.31 -23.06
N LYS A 400 7.34 18.35 -23.03
CA LYS A 400 6.70 17.91 -21.78
C LYS A 400 7.70 17.33 -20.77
N LEU A 401 8.60 16.47 -21.25
CA LEU A 401 9.66 15.87 -20.43
C LEU A 401 10.57 16.94 -19.85
N GLN A 402 11.01 17.89 -20.68
CA GLN A 402 11.89 18.97 -20.26
C GLN A 402 11.24 19.84 -19.17
N LYS A 403 10.00 20.28 -19.39
CA LYS A 403 9.25 21.09 -18.41
C LYS A 403 9.10 20.35 -17.07
N ARG A 404 8.79 19.06 -17.09
CA ARG A 404 8.68 18.24 -15.87
C ARG A 404 10.01 18.09 -15.14
N HIS A 405 11.12 17.93 -15.87
CA HIS A 405 12.45 17.84 -15.25
C HIS A 405 12.86 19.13 -14.56
N GLU A 406 12.61 20.28 -15.19
CA GLU A 406 12.87 21.61 -14.61
C GLU A 406 12.08 21.79 -13.31
N LEU A 407 10.78 21.44 -13.31
CA LEU A 407 9.93 21.47 -12.12
C LEU A 407 10.40 20.50 -11.04
N ALA A 408 10.77 19.26 -11.40
CA ALA A 408 11.22 18.25 -10.45
C ALA A 408 12.50 18.68 -9.71
N ILE A 409 13.47 19.24 -10.44
CA ILE A 409 14.71 19.78 -9.85
C ILE A 409 14.37 20.93 -8.88
N PHE A 410 13.55 21.88 -9.32
CA PHE A 410 13.13 23.01 -8.49
C PHE A 410 12.45 22.57 -7.19
N VAL A 411 11.53 21.60 -7.26
CA VAL A 411 10.81 21.09 -6.08
C VAL A 411 11.77 20.48 -5.07
N VAL A 412 12.74 19.67 -5.51
CA VAL A 412 13.75 19.06 -4.64
C VAL A 412 14.59 20.15 -3.94
N GLU A 413 15.07 21.14 -4.70
CA GLU A 413 15.86 22.25 -4.16
C GLU A 413 15.08 23.11 -3.16
N TYR A 414 13.82 23.40 -3.47
CA TYR A 414 12.92 24.19 -2.63
C TYR A 414 12.68 23.49 -1.28
N LEU A 415 12.33 22.21 -1.31
CA LEU A 415 12.06 21.41 -0.12
C LEU A 415 13.32 21.26 0.75
N TYR A 416 14.49 21.11 0.12
CA TYR A 416 15.76 21.05 0.85
C TYR A 416 16.07 22.37 1.58
N LYS A 417 15.90 23.52 0.89
CA LYS A 417 16.07 24.85 1.50
C LYS A 417 15.12 25.06 2.68
N LYS A 418 13.88 24.57 2.58
CA LYS A 418 12.91 24.62 3.67
C LYS A 418 13.32 23.73 4.85
N SER A 419 13.86 22.53 4.60
CA SER A 419 14.38 21.64 5.65
C SER A 419 15.54 22.23 6.46
N THR A 420 16.34 23.12 5.85
CA THR A 420 17.49 23.75 6.51
C THR A 420 17.07 24.94 7.38
N LEU A 421 15.99 25.62 7.01
CA LEU A 421 15.42 26.74 7.76
C LEU A 421 14.63 26.29 9.01
N SER A 422 13.93 25.15 8.95
CA SER A 422 13.12 24.65 10.07
C SER A 422 13.92 24.06 11.25
N CYS A 423 15.23 23.85 11.11
CA CYS A 423 16.07 23.15 12.10
C CYS A 423 16.95 24.04 12.98
N ALA A 424 16.74 25.36 13.03
CA ALA A 424 17.49 26.21 13.97
C ALA A 424 17.12 25.97 15.47
N ALA A 425 16.19 25.06 15.77
CA ALA A 425 15.62 24.87 17.11
C ALA A 425 15.69 23.45 17.72
N ASP A 426 15.91 22.36 16.96
CA ASP A 426 15.89 21.00 17.52
C ASP A 426 17.07 20.13 17.03
N ASP A 427 18.05 19.99 17.91
CA ASP A 427 19.27 19.21 17.73
C ASP A 427 19.07 17.78 18.27
N THR A 428 18.32 16.96 17.53
CA THR A 428 18.21 15.51 17.80
C THR A 428 18.60 14.73 16.55
N GLY A 429 19.54 13.79 16.69
CA GLY A 429 20.22 13.05 15.63
C GLY A 429 19.34 12.11 14.77
N LYS A 430 18.22 12.59 14.24
CA LYS A 430 17.42 11.90 13.23
C LYS A 430 18.05 12.12 11.85
N SER A 431 18.27 11.02 11.11
CA SER A 431 18.84 11.00 9.76
C SER A 431 17.89 11.50 8.66
N GLU A 432 16.67 11.92 9.00
CA GLU A 432 15.63 12.40 8.08
C GLU A 432 14.96 13.67 8.64
N ALA A 433 14.84 14.70 7.82
CA ALA A 433 14.13 15.94 8.11
C ALA A 433 12.75 15.93 7.44
N LEU A 434 11.72 16.22 8.22
CA LEU A 434 10.33 16.22 7.81
C LEU A 434 9.93 17.64 7.39
N VAL A 435 9.48 17.82 6.16
CA VAL A 435 9.14 19.14 5.61
C VAL A 435 7.68 19.16 5.15
N GLU A 436 6.88 20.03 5.75
CA GLU A 436 5.51 20.30 5.33
C GLU A 436 5.47 21.32 4.18
N PHE A 437 4.69 21.07 3.13
CA PHE A 437 4.53 21.99 2.00
C PHE A 437 3.17 21.84 1.28
N SER A 438 2.82 22.80 0.44
CA SER A 438 1.63 22.73 -0.44
C SER A 438 1.99 22.88 -1.93
N VAL A 439 1.16 22.32 -2.80
CA VAL A 439 1.30 22.44 -4.27
C VAL A 439 1.21 23.92 -4.71
N GLN A 440 0.33 24.70 -4.05
CA GLN A 440 0.15 26.12 -4.35
C GLN A 440 1.33 27.00 -3.86
N GLU A 441 1.97 26.61 -2.75
CA GLU A 441 3.23 27.20 -2.27
C GLU A 441 4.35 26.95 -3.27
N LEU A 442 4.52 25.70 -3.73
CA LEU A 442 5.48 25.34 -4.77
C LEU A 442 5.24 26.10 -6.07
N LYS A 443 3.98 26.24 -6.49
CA LYS A 443 3.61 27.02 -7.67
C LYS A 443 4.03 28.47 -7.55
N SER A 444 3.62 29.10 -6.46
CA SER A 444 3.92 30.50 -6.18
C SER A 444 5.43 30.73 -6.05
N ALA A 445 6.16 29.77 -5.50
CA ALA A 445 7.61 29.83 -5.39
C ALA A 445 8.30 29.67 -6.75
N TYR A 446 7.81 28.76 -7.61
CA TYR A 446 8.33 28.55 -8.96
C TYR A 446 8.12 29.79 -9.85
N GLU A 447 6.90 30.34 -9.85
CA GLU A 447 6.54 31.54 -10.61
C GLU A 447 7.34 32.78 -10.16
N LYS A 448 7.70 32.86 -8.86
CA LYS A 448 8.58 33.91 -8.32
C LYS A 448 10.05 33.74 -8.68
N ASN A 449 10.51 32.52 -8.94
CA ASN A 449 11.90 32.24 -9.31
C ASN A 449 12.12 32.37 -10.82
N ALA A 450 11.08 32.18 -11.63
CA ALA A 450 11.08 32.25 -13.10
C ALA A 450 11.15 33.69 -13.68
N SER A 451 11.67 34.65 -12.93
CA SER A 451 11.61 36.12 -13.16
C SER A 451 12.13 36.65 -14.50
N LEU A 452 12.70 35.80 -15.36
CA LEU A 452 13.22 36.18 -16.69
C LEU A 452 12.40 35.59 -17.86
N PHE A 453 11.60 34.55 -17.66
CA PHE A 453 10.71 33.98 -18.68
C PHE A 453 9.42 33.47 -18.02
N LYS A 454 8.30 34.18 -18.23
CA LYS A 454 6.97 33.78 -17.73
C LYS A 454 6.52 32.45 -18.33
N SER A 455 6.90 31.35 -17.70
CA SER A 455 6.30 30.04 -17.94
C SER A 455 5.10 29.88 -16.99
N ASN A 456 3.89 30.12 -17.50
CA ASN A 456 2.67 29.84 -16.73
C ASN A 456 2.63 28.34 -16.39
N THR A 457 2.73 28.00 -15.10
CA THR A 457 2.74 26.62 -14.61
C THR A 457 1.39 26.29 -13.98
N SER A 458 0.75 25.20 -14.41
CA SER A 458 -0.50 24.72 -13.81
C SER A 458 -0.23 24.07 -12.45
N ILE A 459 -1.28 23.96 -11.64
CA ILE A 459 -1.26 23.11 -10.44
C ILE A 459 -0.98 21.66 -10.85
N ASP A 460 -1.60 21.21 -11.96
CA ASP A 460 -1.41 19.86 -12.50
C ASP A 460 0.04 19.55 -12.86
N ASP A 461 0.80 20.54 -13.35
CA ASP A 461 2.21 20.35 -13.72
C ASP A 461 3.08 20.06 -12.47
N ILE A 462 2.73 20.65 -11.33
CA ILE A 462 3.45 20.49 -10.06
C ILE A 462 3.04 19.19 -9.39
N GLU A 463 1.76 18.84 -9.42
CA GLU A 463 1.29 17.52 -8.99
C GLU A 463 1.95 16.40 -9.80
N GLU A 464 2.11 16.61 -11.11
CA GLU A 464 2.84 15.67 -11.97
C GLU A 464 4.32 15.55 -11.62
N ALA A 465 4.99 16.67 -11.35
CA ALA A 465 6.39 16.65 -10.90
C ALA A 465 6.55 15.97 -9.53
N LEU A 466 5.64 16.21 -8.58
CA LEU A 466 5.62 15.57 -7.27
C LEU A 466 5.35 14.07 -7.37
N PHE A 467 4.36 13.67 -8.17
CA PHE A 467 4.07 12.26 -8.43
C PHE A 467 5.26 11.56 -9.08
N TYR A 468 5.94 12.22 -10.03
CA TYR A 468 7.16 11.72 -10.63
C TYR A 468 8.28 11.53 -9.60
N LEU A 469 8.58 12.53 -8.78
CA LEU A 469 9.61 12.49 -7.73
C LEU A 469 9.34 11.38 -6.69
N SER A 470 8.08 11.15 -6.35
CA SER A 470 7.66 10.04 -5.47
C SER A 470 7.90 8.68 -6.12
N ARG A 471 7.58 8.52 -7.41
CA ARG A 471 7.71 7.22 -8.11
C ARG A 471 9.14 6.81 -8.39
N ILE A 472 10.06 7.76 -8.52
CA ILE A 472 11.49 7.49 -8.68
C ILE A 472 12.22 7.34 -7.33
N ASP A 473 11.48 7.37 -6.21
CA ASP A 473 12.01 7.35 -4.84
C ASP A 473 13.03 8.47 -4.54
N ALA A 474 12.99 9.58 -5.30
CA ALA A 474 13.83 10.75 -5.04
C ALA A 474 13.36 11.50 -3.79
N ILE A 475 12.04 11.53 -3.56
CA ILE A 475 11.43 12.06 -2.35
C ILE A 475 10.37 11.06 -1.88
N LYS A 476 10.36 10.75 -0.59
CA LYS A 476 9.19 10.11 0.02
C LYS A 476 8.19 11.20 0.38
N ILE A 477 7.14 11.27 -0.42
CA ILE A 477 5.98 12.11 -0.12
C ILE A 477 5.02 11.23 0.67
N GLU A 478 4.85 11.50 1.95
CA GLU A 478 3.74 10.94 2.70
C GLU A 478 2.57 11.90 2.59
N GLY A 479 1.41 11.33 2.27
CA GLY A 479 0.16 12.07 2.30
C GLY A 479 -0.04 12.61 3.71
N GLY A 480 -0.11 13.93 3.84
CA GLY A 480 -0.68 14.53 5.03
C GLY A 480 -2.11 13.99 5.23
N PHE A 481 -2.63 14.08 6.45
CA PHE A 481 -4.02 13.76 6.83
C PHE A 481 -5.03 13.74 5.66
N LEU A 482 -5.44 12.57 5.16
CA LEU A 482 -6.42 12.45 4.07
C LEU A 482 -7.78 11.99 4.61
N VAL A 483 -8.82 12.74 4.28
CA VAL A 483 -10.23 12.32 4.46
C VAL A 483 -10.73 11.73 3.15
N LEU A 484 -10.79 10.39 3.10
CA LEU A 484 -11.08 9.62 1.89
C LEU A 484 -12.44 8.94 1.96
N TYR A 485 -12.99 8.68 0.79
CA TYR A 485 -14.14 7.79 0.64
C TYR A 485 -13.91 6.84 -0.53
N ASN A 486 -13.62 5.58 -0.19
CA ASN A 486 -13.30 4.51 -1.12
C ASN A 486 -14.60 3.87 -1.61
N ARG A 487 -14.97 4.16 -2.86
CA ARG A 487 -16.20 3.64 -3.48
C ARG A 487 -15.88 2.45 -4.37
N LEU A 488 -16.71 1.42 -4.27
CA LEU A 488 -16.82 0.36 -5.24
C LEU A 488 -17.86 0.77 -6.28
N THR A 489 -17.42 0.94 -7.52
CA THR A 489 -18.35 1.18 -8.64
C THR A 489 -18.86 -0.16 -9.12
N ILE A 490 -20.17 -0.38 -9.03
CA ILE A 490 -20.83 -1.63 -9.40
C ILE A 490 -21.92 -1.33 -10.41
N GLU A 491 -21.86 -2.02 -11.55
CA GLU A 491 -22.92 -2.03 -12.55
C GLU A 491 -23.68 -3.36 -12.46
N ARG A 492 -25.00 -3.28 -12.26
CA ARG A 492 -25.87 -4.45 -12.25
C ARG A 492 -26.22 -4.83 -13.68
N ILE A 493 -25.76 -6.01 -14.10
CA ILE A 493 -26.08 -6.59 -15.41
C ILE A 493 -27.43 -7.30 -15.34
N GLU A 494 -27.63 -8.10 -14.30
CA GLU A 494 -28.81 -8.95 -14.16
C GLU A 494 -30.04 -8.16 -13.72
N GLN A 495 -30.98 -7.90 -14.63
CA GLN A 495 -32.17 -7.09 -14.37
C GLN A 495 -33.31 -7.86 -13.68
N ASP A 496 -33.28 -9.20 -13.67
CA ASP A 496 -34.33 -9.96 -12.98
C ASP A 496 -34.18 -9.86 -11.45
N ASN A 497 -35.15 -9.18 -10.83
CA ASN A 497 -35.22 -9.01 -9.38
C ASN A 497 -35.52 -10.33 -8.65
N LYS A 498 -36.08 -11.34 -9.32
CA LYS A 498 -36.39 -12.65 -8.74
C LYS A 498 -35.19 -13.60 -8.75
N LYS A 499 -34.20 -13.37 -9.62
CA LYS A 499 -33.02 -14.22 -9.70
C LYS A 499 -32.22 -14.19 -8.38
N ARG A 500 -31.85 -15.38 -7.94
CA ARG A 500 -31.12 -15.65 -6.70
C ARG A 500 -29.81 -16.32 -7.06
N TYR A 501 -28.76 -15.99 -6.33
CA TYR A 501 -27.48 -16.70 -6.41
C TYR A 501 -27.70 -18.18 -6.05
N THR A 502 -27.37 -19.07 -6.97
CA THR A 502 -27.71 -20.50 -6.89
C THR A 502 -26.54 -21.35 -6.39
N LYS A 503 -26.78 -22.65 -6.15
CA LYS A 503 -25.71 -23.60 -5.85
C LYS A 503 -24.76 -23.82 -7.04
N GLU A 504 -25.28 -23.71 -8.27
CA GLU A 504 -24.48 -23.83 -9.49
C GLU A 504 -23.50 -22.66 -9.60
N ASP A 505 -23.95 -21.44 -9.34
CA ASP A 505 -23.10 -20.24 -9.32
C ASP A 505 -21.96 -20.33 -8.29
N TYR A 506 -22.22 -21.00 -7.16
CA TYR A 506 -21.24 -21.20 -6.08
C TYR A 506 -20.20 -22.29 -6.37
N GLN A 507 -20.37 -23.12 -7.40
CA GLN A 507 -19.49 -24.29 -7.62
C GLN A 507 -18.01 -23.91 -7.75
N LYS A 508 -17.69 -22.84 -8.51
CA LYS A 508 -16.31 -22.37 -8.66
C LYS A 508 -15.70 -21.95 -7.33
N LEU A 509 -16.44 -21.20 -6.52
CA LEU A 509 -15.99 -20.75 -5.21
C LEU A 509 -15.86 -21.93 -4.23
N ASN A 510 -16.74 -22.92 -4.32
CA ASN A 510 -16.63 -24.15 -3.54
C ASN A 510 -15.41 -24.99 -3.94
N GLN A 511 -15.13 -25.14 -5.23
CA GLN A 511 -13.92 -25.80 -5.73
C GLN A 511 -12.65 -25.11 -5.26
N PHE A 512 -12.64 -23.78 -5.20
CA PHE A 512 -11.53 -23.03 -4.60
C PHE A 512 -11.33 -23.39 -3.12
N TYR A 513 -12.41 -23.45 -2.33
CA TYR A 513 -12.32 -23.86 -0.93
C TYR A 513 -11.94 -25.33 -0.75
N GLU A 514 -12.42 -26.24 -1.61
CA GLU A 514 -12.03 -27.65 -1.60
C GLU A 514 -10.57 -27.84 -1.97
N SER A 515 -10.07 -27.12 -2.98
CA SER A 515 -8.65 -27.11 -3.35
C SER A 515 -7.79 -26.58 -2.20
N LYS A 516 -8.23 -25.52 -1.50
CA LYS A 516 -7.54 -25.03 -0.32
C LYS A 516 -7.54 -26.03 0.84
N VAL A 517 -8.63 -26.75 1.06
CA VAL A 517 -8.70 -27.85 2.04
C VAL A 517 -7.74 -28.98 1.66
N GLN A 518 -7.66 -29.34 0.37
CA GLN A 518 -6.68 -30.32 -0.13
C GLN A 518 -5.24 -29.85 -0.05
N GLN A 519 -4.97 -28.54 -0.09
CA GLN A 519 -3.62 -27.99 0.12
C GLN A 519 -3.19 -28.02 1.59
N ILE A 520 -4.15 -28.00 2.52
CA ILE A 520 -3.90 -28.10 3.97
C ILE A 520 -3.66 -29.56 4.38
N HIS A 521 -4.41 -30.50 3.78
CA HIS A 521 -4.20 -31.94 3.93
C HIS A 521 -2.90 -32.41 3.26
#